data_AF-A0A954R2D2-F1
#
_entry.id   AF-A0A954R2D2-F1
#
_cell.length_a   1.000
_cell.length_b   1.000
_cell.length_c   1.000
_cell.angle_alpha   90.00
_cell.angle_beta   90.00
_cell.angle_gamma   90.00
#
_symmetry.space_group_name_H-M   'P 1'
#
loop_
_entity.id
_entity.type
_entity.pdbx_description
1 polymer ?
#
loop_
_entity_poly.entity_id
_entity_poly.type
_entity_poly.pdbx_seq_one_letter_code
_entity_poly.pdbx_strand_id
1 'polypeptide(L)'
;MSDTTYVPRNAKLPTDTYRASLAARNWRPSWLLVLVLACPAGSSTAHPPEKVGRSGHSHANDSADADHSHAGEQHTTAAAPHFGEGLLLPEVDGPKPWTDRPALTDPQRFSIAIMTDRTGGHRPGIWMQAVERVNWLRPDFVVSVGDLIEGYTEDEAEIATQWSEFLGFIDKMEMKFFFVPGNHDVTNPKLHEIWRQHFGREWYSFDYRGVHFVCLNSEDPTTHIGDEQLAWLADDLAANQTARWTLLFLHKPLWVTAEHDQRAGNPDSSNWNQVAILLGDRPHTVFSGHVHHYVQYDRNGRDYYSLATTGGSSALRGVPFGEFDHIAWMTMEQDGPRVANLLLEGIQPANVVTESSIARFRTFLQTVRLEIEPILISDDAIQSGVIRIRLSNDFDQPVTIRGTIAGLPLVGLSMESQSLELSAKPGEAVAQTMRFEMKQPVQLDRFRATTMTATVASQGTDPLRAEWTLPVVIDKQYPLHQQEVEIGGDLQEWTEPWWSTPDKPELSGAIQNWTTTTDCSLELS
;
A
#
# COMPACT_ATOMS: atom_id res chain seq x y z
N MET A 1 34.06 -28.35 -27.31
CA MET A 1 32.75 -27.69 -27.10
C MET A 1 31.74 -28.63 -27.70
N SER A 2 31.01 -29.35 -26.86
CA SER A 2 29.97 -30.29 -27.26
C SER A 2 28.76 -29.93 -26.42
N ASP A 3 27.80 -29.25 -27.03
CA ASP A 3 26.54 -28.88 -26.39
C ASP A 3 25.76 -30.14 -26.03
N THR A 4 25.34 -30.24 -24.77
CA THR A 4 24.56 -31.39 -24.27
C THR A 4 23.33 -30.87 -23.55
N THR A 5 22.16 -31.15 -24.09
CA THR A 5 20.85 -30.76 -23.56
C THR A 5 20.33 -31.84 -22.60
N TYR A 6 19.74 -31.42 -21.47
CA TYR A 6 19.26 -32.26 -20.37
C TYR A 6 17.74 -32.54 -20.48
N VAL A 7 17.30 -33.77 -20.15
CA VAL A 7 15.87 -34.13 -20.02
C VAL A 7 15.68 -35.04 -18.78
N PRO A 8 14.84 -34.68 -17.80
CA PRO A 8 14.65 -35.46 -16.56
C PRO A 8 13.67 -36.64 -16.69
N ARG A 9 13.84 -37.67 -15.84
CA ARG A 9 13.00 -38.89 -15.75
C ARG A 9 12.03 -38.86 -14.56
N ASN A 10 10.75 -39.12 -14.83
CA ASN A 10 9.67 -39.33 -13.84
C ASN A 10 9.83 -40.64 -13.05
N ALA A 11 9.56 -40.58 -11.73
CA ALA A 11 9.35 -41.75 -10.88
C ALA A 11 7.88 -41.79 -10.39
N LYS A 12 7.22 -42.94 -10.57
CA LYS A 12 5.88 -43.23 -10.03
C LYS A 12 5.91 -43.28 -8.50
N LEU A 13 4.93 -42.64 -7.84
CA LEU A 13 4.58 -42.90 -6.45
C LEU A 13 3.13 -43.42 -6.34
N PRO A 14 2.80 -44.21 -5.30
CA PRO A 14 1.53 -44.92 -5.19
C PRO A 14 0.39 -44.01 -4.72
N THR A 15 -0.82 -44.38 -5.14
CA THR A 15 -2.12 -43.90 -4.67
C THR A 15 -2.31 -44.16 -3.18
N ASP A 16 -2.44 -43.12 -2.35
CA ASP A 16 -3.66 -42.83 -1.57
C ASP A 16 -3.48 -41.68 -0.54
N THR A 17 -4.46 -40.76 -0.59
CA THR A 17 -4.96 -39.84 0.46
C THR A 17 -3.98 -39.07 1.36
N TYR A 18 -3.91 -37.75 1.18
CA TYR A 18 -4.15 -36.76 2.26
C TYR A 18 -4.57 -35.39 1.69
N ARG A 19 -5.60 -34.80 2.31
CA ARG A 19 -6.22 -33.51 1.97
C ARG A 19 -5.42 -32.31 2.53
N ALA A 20 -5.51 -31.21 1.77
CA ALA A 20 -5.50 -29.80 2.17
C ALA A 20 -4.17 -29.08 2.49
N SER A 21 -3.74 -28.17 1.61
CA SER A 21 -3.96 -26.73 1.78
C SER A 21 -3.85 -26.00 0.42
N LEU A 22 -4.81 -25.12 0.14
CA LEU A 22 -4.80 -24.22 -1.02
C LEU A 22 -4.01 -22.97 -0.65
N ALA A 23 -2.93 -22.68 -1.38
CA ALA A 23 -2.34 -21.35 -1.46
C ALA A 23 -1.93 -21.05 -2.91
N ALA A 24 -2.65 -20.11 -3.51
CA ALA A 24 -2.30 -19.27 -4.66
C ALA A 24 -1.61 -19.92 -5.88
N ARG A 25 -2.41 -20.57 -6.74
CA ARG A 25 -2.08 -20.70 -8.17
C ARG A 25 -2.58 -19.46 -8.93
N ASN A 26 -1.69 -18.53 -9.24
CA ASN A 26 -1.94 -17.46 -10.22
C ASN A 26 -1.34 -17.88 -11.56
N TRP A 27 -2.07 -18.67 -12.35
CA TRP A 27 -1.82 -18.85 -13.78
C TRP A 27 -3.16 -18.70 -14.50
N ARG A 28 -3.34 -17.57 -15.22
CA ARG A 28 -4.39 -17.46 -16.24
C ARG A 28 -3.83 -17.92 -17.59
N PRO A 29 -4.60 -18.69 -18.38
CA PRO A 29 -4.18 -19.22 -19.67
C PRO A 29 -4.41 -18.20 -20.79
N SER A 30 -3.57 -18.22 -21.82
CA SER A 30 -3.88 -17.63 -23.13
C SER A 30 -3.49 -18.65 -24.20
N TRP A 31 -4.44 -18.92 -25.09
CA TRP A 31 -4.52 -20.08 -25.98
C TRP A 31 -3.92 -19.81 -27.38
N LEU A 32 -3.30 -20.87 -27.94
CA LEU A 32 -3.50 -21.46 -29.28
C LEU A 32 -3.35 -20.59 -30.55
N LEU A 33 -2.33 -20.90 -31.36
CA LEU A 33 -2.32 -20.68 -32.81
C LEU A 33 -2.54 -22.03 -33.49
N VAL A 34 -3.62 -22.15 -34.27
CA VAL A 34 -3.89 -23.26 -35.19
C VAL A 34 -3.63 -22.75 -36.61
N LEU A 35 -2.75 -23.44 -37.34
CA LEU A 35 -2.53 -23.25 -38.77
C LEU A 35 -3.33 -24.31 -39.53
N VAL A 36 -4.35 -23.89 -40.30
CA VAL A 36 -4.96 -24.70 -41.36
C VAL A 36 -4.69 -23.99 -42.68
N LEU A 37 -4.06 -24.71 -43.61
CA LEU A 37 -3.79 -24.30 -44.98
C LEU A 37 -5.10 -24.14 -45.77
N ALA A 38 -5.26 -23.01 -46.46
CA ALA A 38 -6.14 -22.89 -47.62
C ALA A 38 -5.48 -21.98 -48.68
N CYS A 39 -5.47 -22.46 -49.92
CA CYS A 39 -4.87 -21.83 -51.11
C CYS A 39 -5.64 -20.56 -51.56
N PRO A 40 -5.04 -19.67 -52.37
CA PRO A 40 -5.48 -18.29 -52.55
C PRO A 40 -6.42 -18.10 -53.76
N ALA A 41 -7.41 -17.22 -53.63
CA ALA A 41 -8.04 -16.54 -54.76
C ALA A 41 -8.68 -15.22 -54.33
N GLY A 42 -8.42 -14.15 -55.09
CA GLY A 42 -9.41 -13.10 -55.35
C GLY A 42 -9.28 -11.79 -54.57
N SER A 43 -8.71 -10.80 -55.24
CA SER A 43 -8.76 -9.36 -54.98
C SER A 43 -10.16 -8.77 -54.73
N SER A 44 -10.28 -7.75 -53.87
CA SER A 44 -10.91 -6.45 -54.23
C SER A 44 -10.66 -5.33 -53.20
N THR A 45 -9.96 -4.29 -53.66
CA THR A 45 -10.12 -2.84 -53.44
C THR A 45 -10.53 -2.26 -52.07
N ALA A 46 -9.65 -1.37 -51.58
CA ALA A 46 -9.84 -0.44 -50.47
C ALA A 46 -10.48 0.91 -50.90
N HIS A 47 -11.16 1.59 -49.96
CA HIS A 47 -11.44 3.03 -50.00
C HIS A 47 -11.11 3.68 -48.62
N PRO A 48 -10.60 4.93 -48.58
CA PRO A 48 -10.09 5.60 -47.37
C PRO A 48 -11.12 6.52 -46.68
N PRO A 49 -10.83 7.05 -45.46
CA PRO A 49 -11.77 7.90 -44.73
C PRO A 49 -11.57 9.40 -45.03
N GLU A 50 -12.69 10.14 -45.07
CA GLU A 50 -12.74 11.60 -45.26
C GLU A 50 -12.60 12.39 -43.94
N LYS A 51 -11.90 13.53 -44.05
CA LYS A 51 -11.75 14.59 -43.05
C LYS A 51 -12.79 15.69 -43.28
N VAL A 52 -13.32 16.28 -42.21
CA VAL A 52 -13.89 17.65 -42.17
C VAL A 52 -13.62 18.17 -40.75
N GLY A 53 -13.16 19.38 -40.42
CA GLY A 53 -13.03 20.66 -41.14
C GLY A 53 -13.54 21.78 -40.21
N ARG A 54 -12.64 22.63 -39.69
CA ARG A 54 -12.90 23.76 -38.78
C ARG A 54 -13.49 24.99 -39.51
N SER A 55 -14.33 25.77 -38.80
CA SER A 55 -14.47 27.25 -38.87
C SER A 55 -15.29 27.71 -37.64
N GLY A 56 -15.15 28.85 -36.97
CA GLY A 56 -14.36 30.07 -37.14
C GLY A 56 -15.25 31.33 -37.03
N HIS A 57 -15.03 32.18 -36.00
CA HIS A 57 -15.47 33.60 -35.79
C HIS A 57 -16.85 33.89 -35.14
N SER A 58 -17.14 34.99 -34.41
CA SER A 58 -16.41 36.03 -33.62
C SER A 58 -17.42 37.11 -33.10
N HIS A 59 -17.21 37.69 -31.89
CA HIS A 59 -17.61 39.06 -31.39
C HIS A 59 -19.12 39.48 -31.42
N ALA A 60 -19.71 40.36 -30.58
CA ALA A 60 -19.42 41.20 -29.40
C ALA A 60 -20.76 41.79 -28.83
N ASN A 61 -20.69 42.44 -27.64
CA ASN A 61 -21.69 43.19 -26.84
C ASN A 61 -22.73 44.08 -27.58
N ASP A 62 -23.96 44.26 -27.04
CA ASP A 62 -24.38 45.36 -26.12
C ASP A 62 -25.93 45.43 -25.87
N SER A 63 -26.28 45.76 -24.61
CA SER A 63 -27.43 46.52 -24.03
C SER A 63 -28.92 46.43 -24.48
N ALA A 64 -29.77 46.27 -23.44
CA ALA A 64 -31.01 47.01 -23.07
C ALA A 64 -32.40 46.70 -23.69
N ASP A 65 -33.31 46.33 -22.76
CA ASP A 65 -34.76 46.57 -22.61
C ASP A 65 -35.68 46.81 -23.84
N ALA A 66 -36.68 45.92 -24.02
CA ALA A 66 -38.10 46.20 -23.74
C ALA A 66 -39.03 45.14 -24.37
N ASP A 67 -40.10 44.83 -23.63
CA ASP A 67 -41.27 44.01 -23.95
C ASP A 67 -41.66 43.91 -25.44
N HIS A 68 -41.89 42.69 -25.93
CA HIS A 68 -43.09 42.33 -26.70
C HIS A 68 -43.25 40.80 -26.80
N SER A 69 -44.43 40.33 -26.42
CA SER A 69 -44.91 38.95 -26.48
C SER A 69 -45.06 38.46 -27.93
N HIS A 70 -44.39 37.37 -28.27
CA HIS A 70 -44.79 36.49 -29.37
C HIS A 70 -44.60 35.02 -28.99
N ALA A 71 -45.70 34.27 -29.12
CA ALA A 71 -45.73 32.82 -29.04
C ALA A 71 -45.08 32.21 -30.28
N GLY A 72 -44.21 31.21 -30.09
CA GLY A 72 -43.67 30.41 -31.19
C GLY A 72 -42.42 29.64 -30.79
N GLU A 73 -42.54 28.31 -30.84
CA GLU A 73 -41.47 27.31 -30.86
C GLU A 73 -40.81 26.98 -29.51
N GLN A 74 -41.43 26.02 -28.81
CA GLN A 74 -40.75 25.17 -27.85
C GLN A 74 -39.64 24.40 -28.57
N HIS A 75 -38.42 24.92 -28.52
CA HIS A 75 -37.24 24.09 -28.64
C HIS A 75 -37.32 23.04 -27.54
N THR A 76 -37.63 21.80 -27.91
CA THR A 76 -37.42 20.64 -27.06
C THR A 76 -35.92 20.50 -26.85
N THR A 77 -35.39 21.20 -25.85
CA THR A 77 -34.11 20.82 -25.24
C THR A 77 -34.30 19.39 -24.78
N ALA A 78 -33.66 18.44 -25.47
CA ALA A 78 -33.56 17.08 -25.00
C ALA A 78 -33.05 17.17 -23.55
N ALA A 79 -33.90 16.77 -22.61
CA ALA A 79 -33.54 16.77 -21.20
C ALA A 79 -32.22 16.03 -21.07
N ALA A 80 -31.22 16.68 -20.48
CA ALA A 80 -29.99 16.00 -20.12
C ALA A 80 -30.39 14.75 -19.31
N PRO A 81 -29.78 13.58 -19.56
CA PRO A 81 -30.13 12.37 -18.85
C PRO A 81 -30.06 12.66 -17.34
N HIS A 82 -31.20 12.56 -16.67
CA HIS A 82 -31.27 12.57 -15.22
C HIS A 82 -30.59 11.29 -14.74
N PHE A 83 -29.29 11.36 -14.45
CA PHE A 83 -28.63 10.33 -13.67
C PHE A 83 -29.26 10.36 -12.28
N GLY A 84 -29.92 9.27 -11.87
CA GLY A 84 -30.51 9.17 -10.54
C GLY A 84 -29.47 9.41 -9.44
N GLU A 85 -29.90 9.93 -8.29
CA GLU A 85 -29.02 10.30 -7.16
C GLU A 85 -28.38 9.09 -6.42
N GLY A 86 -28.52 7.87 -6.95
CA GLY A 86 -28.14 6.64 -6.27
C GLY A 86 -27.45 5.60 -7.15
N LEU A 87 -27.09 4.47 -6.53
CA LEU A 87 -26.49 3.33 -7.22
C LEU A 87 -27.52 2.69 -8.17
N LEU A 88 -27.36 2.93 -9.46
CA LEU A 88 -28.19 2.34 -10.50
C LEU A 88 -27.63 0.96 -10.87
N LEU A 89 -28.36 -0.09 -10.50
CA LEU A 89 -28.03 -1.47 -10.88
C LEU A 89 -28.83 -1.86 -12.12
N PRO A 90 -28.23 -2.59 -13.09
CA PRO A 90 -28.96 -3.07 -14.24
C PRO A 90 -29.98 -4.13 -13.82
N GLU A 91 -31.10 -4.19 -14.53
CA GLU A 91 -32.01 -5.34 -14.46
C GLU A 91 -31.31 -6.56 -15.09
N VAL A 92 -31.11 -7.60 -14.30
CA VAL A 92 -30.46 -8.85 -14.74
C VAL A 92 -31.29 -10.02 -14.25
N ASP A 93 -31.66 -10.91 -15.17
CA ASP A 93 -32.32 -12.17 -14.86
C ASP A 93 -31.33 -13.20 -14.28
N GLY A 94 -31.75 -13.95 -13.27
CA GLY A 94 -30.95 -15.01 -12.66
C GLY A 94 -29.94 -14.52 -11.59
N PRO A 95 -28.85 -15.27 -11.35
CA PRO A 95 -27.86 -14.94 -10.33
C PRO A 95 -27.16 -13.59 -10.59
N LYS A 96 -27.06 -12.76 -9.56
CA LYS A 96 -26.46 -11.42 -9.63
C LYS A 96 -25.00 -11.44 -9.18
N PRO A 97 -24.08 -10.71 -9.84
CA PRO A 97 -22.67 -10.63 -9.44
C PRO A 97 -22.42 -9.61 -8.30
N TRP A 98 -23.41 -9.35 -7.44
CA TRP A 98 -23.31 -8.49 -6.27
C TRP A 98 -24.16 -9.03 -5.13
N THR A 99 -23.82 -8.64 -3.90
CA THR A 99 -24.57 -9.02 -2.69
C THR A 99 -25.79 -8.12 -2.48
N ASP A 100 -26.79 -8.58 -1.74
CA ASP A 100 -27.98 -7.79 -1.34
C ASP A 100 -27.73 -6.81 -0.18
N ARG A 101 -26.46 -6.41 0.04
CA ARG A 101 -26.10 -5.41 1.06
C ARG A 101 -26.41 -4.00 0.56
N PRO A 102 -26.84 -3.07 1.44
CA PRO A 102 -27.15 -1.70 1.03
C PRO A 102 -25.89 -0.94 0.62
N ALA A 103 -26.04 -0.01 -0.33
CA ALA A 103 -25.05 1.02 -0.59
C ALA A 103 -25.08 2.06 0.54
N LEU A 104 -23.91 2.50 1.02
CA LEU A 104 -23.78 3.49 2.08
C LEU A 104 -23.87 4.92 1.52
N THR A 105 -25.06 5.33 1.07
CA THR A 105 -25.31 6.59 0.36
C THR A 105 -26.09 7.63 1.17
N ASP A 106 -26.12 7.49 2.50
CA ASP A 106 -26.83 8.45 3.35
C ASP A 106 -26.23 9.87 3.19
N PRO A 107 -27.04 10.89 2.81
CA PRO A 107 -26.58 12.28 2.74
C PRO A 107 -26.06 12.86 4.06
N GLN A 108 -26.39 12.27 5.21
CA GLN A 108 -25.86 12.66 6.53
C GLN A 108 -24.54 11.97 6.88
N ARG A 109 -24.09 11.00 6.08
CA ARG A 109 -22.80 10.33 6.24
C ARG A 109 -21.67 11.21 5.73
N PHE A 110 -20.57 11.31 6.45
CA PHE A 110 -19.39 12.08 6.04
C PHE A 110 -18.12 11.54 6.70
N SER A 111 -16.95 11.94 6.20
CA SER A 111 -15.66 11.50 6.73
C SER A 111 -14.71 12.68 6.97
N ILE A 112 -14.04 12.69 8.11
CA ILE A 112 -13.04 13.70 8.46
C ILE A 112 -11.71 13.01 8.77
N ALA A 113 -10.62 13.77 8.60
CA ALA A 113 -9.31 13.40 9.12
C ALA A 113 -9.05 14.18 10.42
N ILE A 114 -8.43 13.52 11.38
CA ILE A 114 -8.00 14.11 12.65
C ILE A 114 -6.48 13.95 12.75
N MET A 115 -5.78 15.08 12.93
CA MET A 115 -4.32 15.16 13.01
C MET A 115 -3.92 15.76 14.36
N THR A 116 -2.78 15.35 14.92
CA THR A 116 -2.40 15.72 16.29
C THR A 116 -0.89 15.77 16.45
N ASP A 117 -0.40 16.51 17.45
CA ASP A 117 0.95 16.40 18.00
C ASP A 117 2.03 16.37 16.91
N ARG A 118 2.19 17.49 16.21
CA ARG A 118 3.34 17.69 15.32
C ARG A 118 4.62 17.80 16.15
N THR A 119 4.53 18.43 17.32
CA THR A 119 5.67 18.88 18.13
C THR A 119 5.80 18.13 19.45
N GLY A 120 6.44 18.71 20.46
CA GLY A 120 6.98 17.95 21.59
C GLY A 120 8.28 17.23 21.23
N GLY A 121 9.07 17.83 20.33
CA GLY A 121 10.22 17.20 19.67
C GLY A 121 9.87 16.64 18.29
N HIS A 122 9.50 17.53 17.37
CA HIS A 122 9.06 17.15 16.02
C HIS A 122 10.13 16.37 15.25
N ARG A 123 9.68 15.39 14.48
CA ARG A 123 10.45 14.61 13.52
C ARG A 123 10.23 15.22 12.13
N PRO A 124 11.28 15.76 11.48
CA PRO A 124 11.15 16.48 10.22
C PRO A 124 10.45 15.66 9.13
N GLY A 125 9.57 16.33 8.37
CA GLY A 125 8.92 15.77 7.19
C GLY A 125 7.68 14.88 7.44
N ILE A 126 7.43 14.42 8.67
CA ILE A 126 6.30 13.53 8.96
C ILE A 126 4.95 14.25 8.79
N TRP A 127 4.82 15.46 9.33
CA TRP A 127 3.59 16.26 9.16
C TRP A 127 3.28 16.52 7.69
N MET A 128 4.28 16.86 6.88
CA MET A 128 4.10 17.11 5.44
C MET A 128 3.70 15.85 4.68
N GLN A 129 4.25 14.69 5.03
CA GLN A 129 3.75 13.42 4.49
C GLN A 129 2.27 13.24 4.82
N ALA A 130 1.86 13.49 6.07
CA ALA A 130 0.46 13.40 6.46
C ALA A 130 -0.44 14.37 5.66
N VAL A 131 -0.03 15.62 5.44
CA VAL A 131 -0.76 16.57 4.58
C VAL A 131 -0.97 16.01 3.17
N GLU A 132 0.09 15.49 2.53
CA GLU A 132 -0.03 14.84 1.21
C GLU A 132 -1.03 13.67 1.23
N ARG A 133 -1.00 12.86 2.30
CA ARG A 133 -1.84 11.67 2.42
C ARG A 133 -3.30 12.03 2.61
N VAL A 134 -3.59 13.03 3.43
CA VAL A 134 -4.94 13.55 3.61
C VAL A 134 -5.46 14.15 2.30
N ASN A 135 -4.62 14.88 1.55
CA ASN A 135 -5.01 15.40 0.23
C ASN A 135 -5.42 14.29 -0.74
N TRP A 136 -4.80 13.11 -0.69
CA TRP A 136 -5.22 11.97 -1.51
C TRP A 136 -6.50 11.30 -1.01
N LEU A 137 -6.72 11.27 0.31
CA LEU A 137 -7.92 10.69 0.91
C LEU A 137 -9.17 11.57 0.75
N ARG A 138 -8.99 12.89 0.58
CA ARG A 138 -10.07 13.86 0.32
C ARG A 138 -11.22 13.80 1.36
N PRO A 139 -10.95 13.93 2.67
CA PRO A 139 -12.03 14.05 3.66
C PRO A 139 -12.85 15.32 3.43
N ASP A 140 -14.03 15.40 4.05
CA ASP A 140 -14.86 16.62 4.05
C ASP A 140 -14.11 17.83 4.65
N PHE A 141 -13.35 17.59 5.73
CA PHE A 141 -12.45 18.55 6.37
C PHE A 141 -11.48 17.86 7.33
N VAL A 142 -10.54 18.62 7.89
CA VAL A 142 -9.54 18.17 8.84
C VAL A 142 -9.70 18.90 10.17
N VAL A 143 -9.63 18.17 11.28
CA VAL A 143 -9.59 18.76 12.64
C VAL A 143 -8.23 18.44 13.27
N SER A 144 -7.58 19.45 13.81
CA SER A 144 -6.36 19.29 14.61
C SER A 144 -6.68 19.10 16.08
N VAL A 145 -5.80 18.42 16.81
CA VAL A 145 -5.87 18.25 18.26
C VAL A 145 -4.60 18.78 18.96
N GLY A 146 -4.11 19.94 18.51
CA GLY A 146 -3.07 20.73 19.20
C GLY A 146 -1.63 20.25 19.02
N ASP A 147 -0.72 21.04 19.62
CA ASP A 147 0.73 20.92 19.57
C ASP A 147 1.27 21.01 18.12
N LEU A 148 1.05 22.18 17.55
CA LEU A 148 1.33 22.54 16.16
C LEU A 148 2.73 23.15 16.00
N ILE A 149 3.17 23.94 16.98
CA ILE A 149 4.50 24.56 17.08
C ILE A 149 5.28 24.03 18.28
N GLU A 150 6.59 24.29 18.39
CA GLU A 150 7.39 23.80 19.53
C GLU A 150 7.16 24.63 20.79
N GLY A 151 6.76 25.90 20.67
CA GLY A 151 6.27 26.67 21.81
C GLY A 151 7.30 26.90 22.92
N TYR A 152 6.81 27.06 24.15
CA TYR A 152 7.62 27.19 25.37
C TYR A 152 8.67 28.31 25.37
N THR A 153 8.47 29.33 24.54
CA THR A 153 9.35 30.49 24.40
C THR A 153 8.53 31.79 24.49
N GLU A 154 9.19 32.90 24.79
CA GLU A 154 8.65 34.26 24.67
C GLU A 154 9.37 35.06 23.57
N ASP A 155 10.34 34.45 22.86
CA ASP A 155 11.04 35.08 21.74
C ASP A 155 10.11 35.17 20.51
N GLU A 156 9.66 36.39 20.21
CA GLU A 156 8.75 36.66 19.10
C GLU A 156 9.31 36.20 17.73
N ALA A 157 10.61 36.29 17.51
CA ALA A 157 11.21 35.89 16.23
C ALA A 157 11.21 34.36 16.07
N GLU A 158 11.47 33.64 17.16
CA GLU A 158 11.36 32.18 17.21
C GLU A 158 9.91 31.74 16.96
N ILE A 159 8.95 32.34 17.69
CA ILE A 159 7.53 32.04 17.57
C ILE A 159 7.03 32.30 16.14
N ALA A 160 7.38 33.45 15.56
CA ALA A 160 7.01 33.79 14.19
C ALA A 160 7.59 32.79 13.17
N THR A 161 8.82 32.29 13.40
CA THR A 161 9.44 31.28 12.55
C THR A 161 8.67 29.95 12.61
N GLN A 162 8.32 29.49 13.82
CA GLN A 162 7.58 28.25 14.02
C GLN A 162 6.16 28.33 13.39
N TRP A 163 5.44 29.43 13.60
CA TRP A 163 4.13 29.63 12.97
C TRP A 163 4.22 29.76 11.45
N SER A 164 5.21 30.48 10.93
CA SER A 164 5.40 30.60 9.47
C SER A 164 5.68 29.25 8.83
N GLU A 165 6.46 28.39 9.48
CA GLU A 165 6.71 27.03 9.01
C GLU A 165 5.41 26.23 9.00
N PHE A 166 4.72 26.17 10.13
CA PHE A 166 3.51 25.36 10.28
C PHE A 166 2.41 25.81 9.31
N LEU A 167 2.16 27.13 9.20
CA LEU A 167 1.17 27.66 8.28
C LEU A 167 1.54 27.40 6.81
N GLY A 168 2.83 27.38 6.47
CA GLY A 168 3.30 26.96 5.15
C GLY A 168 2.95 25.51 4.80
N PHE A 169 2.81 24.63 5.80
CA PHE A 169 2.29 23.27 5.62
C PHE A 169 0.78 23.27 5.42
N ILE A 170 0.05 24.09 6.18
CA ILE A 170 -1.40 24.22 6.05
C ILE A 170 -1.80 24.83 4.70
N ASP A 171 -0.99 25.72 4.13
CA ASP A 171 -1.19 26.25 2.77
C ASP A 171 -1.19 25.15 1.68
N LYS A 172 -0.65 23.96 1.97
CA LYS A 172 -0.69 22.79 1.08
C LYS A 172 -1.90 21.89 1.31
N MET A 173 -2.67 22.10 2.38
CA MET A 173 -3.88 21.34 2.67
C MET A 173 -5.00 21.72 1.70
N GLU A 174 -5.62 20.74 1.04
CA GLU A 174 -6.68 20.98 0.05
C GLU A 174 -8.10 21.05 0.66
N MET A 175 -8.21 20.77 1.96
CA MET A 175 -9.46 20.75 2.71
C MET A 175 -9.44 21.83 3.79
N LYS A 176 -10.64 22.21 4.27
CA LYS A 176 -10.75 23.10 5.42
C LYS A 176 -10.07 22.46 6.65
N PHE A 177 -9.28 23.25 7.36
CA PHE A 177 -8.55 22.83 8.56
C PHE A 177 -9.08 23.58 9.79
N PHE A 178 -9.46 22.84 10.83
CA PHE A 178 -9.96 23.37 12.10
C PHE A 178 -8.88 23.23 13.18
N PHE A 179 -8.52 24.33 13.82
CA PHE A 179 -7.44 24.38 14.82
C PHE A 179 -7.99 24.12 16.23
N VAL A 180 -7.21 23.43 17.05
CA VAL A 180 -7.41 23.27 18.50
C VAL A 180 -6.06 23.56 19.15
N PRO A 181 -5.99 24.42 20.18
CA PRO A 181 -4.71 24.74 20.82
C PRO A 181 -4.23 23.60 21.72
N GLY A 182 -2.92 23.32 21.68
CA GLY A 182 -2.21 22.50 22.66
C GLY A 182 -1.30 23.28 23.58
N ASN A 183 -0.67 22.61 24.54
CA ASN A 183 0.21 23.28 25.51
C ASN A 183 1.47 23.86 24.90
N HIS A 184 1.93 23.37 23.76
CA HIS A 184 2.99 24.04 23.01
C HIS A 184 2.49 25.31 22.32
N ASP A 185 1.23 25.35 21.88
CA ASP A 185 0.71 26.47 21.10
C ASP A 185 0.34 27.69 21.95
N VAL A 186 -0.06 27.46 23.21
CA VAL A 186 -0.55 28.47 24.15
C VAL A 186 0.08 28.33 25.55
N THR A 187 1.37 28.02 25.64
CA THR A 187 2.06 27.75 26.92
C THR A 187 1.98 28.89 27.95
N ASN A 188 1.96 30.13 27.49
CA ASN A 188 2.09 31.33 28.33
C ASN A 188 1.20 32.48 27.78
N PRO A 189 0.96 33.56 28.55
CA PRO A 189 0.07 34.65 28.13
C PRO A 189 0.44 35.27 26.78
N LYS A 190 1.73 35.30 26.42
CA LYS A 190 2.22 35.80 25.13
C LYS A 190 1.78 34.89 23.98
N LEU A 191 1.88 33.58 24.14
CA LEU A 191 1.44 32.61 23.15
C LEU A 191 -0.09 32.58 23.00
N HIS A 192 -0.86 32.75 24.07
CA HIS A 192 -2.31 33.00 23.97
C HIS A 192 -2.62 34.25 23.15
N GLU A 193 -1.91 35.36 23.39
CA GLU A 193 -2.08 36.58 22.59
C GLU A 193 -1.80 36.33 21.09
N ILE A 194 -0.71 35.66 20.78
CA ILE A 194 -0.31 35.34 19.39
C ILE A 194 -1.31 34.38 18.74
N TRP A 195 -1.78 33.35 19.46
CA TRP A 195 -2.85 32.48 18.98
C TRP A 195 -4.09 33.29 18.59
N ARG A 196 -4.54 34.20 19.46
CA ARG A 196 -5.69 35.06 19.18
C ARG A 196 -5.48 36.00 17.99
N GLN A 197 -4.25 36.45 17.75
CA GLN A 197 -3.90 37.25 16.56
C GLN A 197 -3.99 36.42 15.27
N HIS A 198 -3.56 35.15 15.29
CA HIS A 198 -3.61 34.28 14.12
C HIS A 198 -5.00 33.70 13.84
N PHE A 199 -5.70 33.23 14.88
CA PHE A 199 -6.88 32.36 14.74
C PHE A 199 -8.13 32.90 15.44
N GLY A 200 -8.01 33.95 16.25
CA GLY A 200 -9.13 34.50 17.00
C GLY A 200 -9.45 33.69 18.25
N ARG A 201 -10.59 33.00 18.30
CA ARG A 201 -11.05 32.33 19.53
C ARG A 201 -10.21 31.08 19.83
N GLU A 202 -9.99 30.81 21.12
CA GLU A 202 -9.27 29.62 21.59
C GLU A 202 -10.19 28.41 21.79
N TRP A 203 -11.50 28.65 21.88
CA TRP A 203 -12.55 27.64 21.88
C TRP A 203 -13.73 28.11 21.02
N TYR A 204 -14.37 27.17 20.33
CA TYR A 204 -15.47 27.45 19.41
C TYR A 204 -16.22 26.15 19.07
N SER A 205 -17.35 26.30 18.39
CA SER A 205 -18.15 25.19 17.90
C SER A 205 -18.63 25.45 16.47
N PHE A 206 -19.04 24.38 15.78
CA PHE A 206 -19.67 24.45 14.48
C PHE A 206 -20.51 23.20 14.21
N ASP A 207 -21.47 23.32 13.29
CA ASP A 207 -22.35 22.21 12.92
C ASP A 207 -22.07 21.71 11.51
N TYR A 208 -22.11 20.39 11.35
CA TYR A 208 -22.05 19.76 10.03
C TYR A 208 -22.92 18.51 9.99
N ARG A 209 -23.89 18.45 9.05
CA ARG A 209 -24.78 17.29 8.84
C ARG A 209 -25.43 16.78 10.13
N GLY A 210 -25.96 17.72 10.91
CA GLY A 210 -26.64 17.47 12.19
C GLY A 210 -25.73 17.03 13.35
N VAL A 211 -24.41 17.02 13.16
CA VAL A 211 -23.41 16.76 14.20
C VAL A 211 -22.83 18.09 14.67
N HIS A 212 -22.71 18.22 15.99
CA HIS A 212 -22.16 19.40 16.64
C HIS A 212 -20.71 19.15 17.04
N PHE A 213 -19.80 20.00 16.55
CA PHE A 213 -18.37 19.94 16.80
C PHE A 213 -18.00 21.00 17.82
N VAL A 214 -17.31 20.61 18.89
CA VAL A 214 -16.88 21.50 19.96
C VAL A 214 -15.37 21.39 20.09
N CYS A 215 -14.67 22.50 19.91
CA CYS A 215 -13.23 22.64 20.08
C CYS A 215 -12.97 23.42 21.37
N LEU A 216 -12.32 22.79 22.35
CA LEU A 216 -12.02 23.35 23.66
C LEU A 216 -10.52 23.62 23.81
N ASN A 217 -10.18 24.65 24.57
CA ASN A 217 -8.81 24.89 25.02
C ASN A 217 -8.60 24.22 26.38
N SER A 218 -7.72 23.21 26.43
CA SER A 218 -7.36 22.52 27.67
C SER A 218 -6.29 23.26 28.50
N GLU A 219 -5.80 24.39 28.03
CA GLU A 219 -4.83 25.27 28.70
C GLU A 219 -5.49 26.57 29.13
N ASP A 220 -6.61 26.49 29.84
CA ASP A 220 -7.32 27.66 30.34
C ASP A 220 -7.55 27.54 31.86
N PRO A 221 -6.58 27.90 32.72
CA PRO A 221 -5.26 28.45 32.38
C PRO A 221 -4.17 27.41 32.07
N THR A 222 -4.17 26.24 32.71
CA THR A 222 -3.18 25.18 32.44
C THR A 222 -3.77 23.84 32.86
N THR A 223 -3.86 22.89 31.93
CA THR A 223 -4.52 21.58 32.17
C THR A 223 -5.89 21.75 32.83
N HIS A 224 -6.69 22.69 32.33
CA HIS A 224 -7.93 23.13 32.96
C HIS A 224 -8.89 23.73 31.92
N ILE A 225 -10.20 23.67 32.21
CA ILE A 225 -11.23 24.45 31.51
C ILE A 225 -11.70 25.58 32.43
N GLY A 226 -11.45 26.82 32.02
CA GLY A 226 -11.79 28.01 32.80
C GLY A 226 -13.29 28.28 32.89
N ASP A 227 -13.69 29.08 33.89
CA ASP A 227 -15.10 29.34 34.18
C ASP A 227 -15.85 30.01 33.01
N GLU A 228 -15.18 30.90 32.26
CA GLU A 228 -15.76 31.54 31.07
C GLU A 228 -16.03 30.51 29.96
N GLN A 229 -15.07 29.61 29.73
CA GLN A 229 -15.19 28.55 28.75
C GLN A 229 -16.26 27.52 29.16
N LEU A 230 -16.36 27.16 30.45
CA LEU A 230 -17.42 26.30 30.97
C LEU A 230 -18.81 26.93 30.80
N ALA A 231 -18.96 28.22 31.12
CA ALA A 231 -20.23 28.93 30.94
C ALA A 231 -20.62 29.00 29.47
N TRP A 232 -19.66 29.32 28.59
CA TRP A 232 -19.88 29.30 27.14
C TRP A 232 -20.29 27.90 26.65
N LEU A 233 -19.63 26.84 27.13
CA LEU A 233 -19.93 25.47 26.75
C LEU A 233 -21.35 25.07 27.20
N ALA A 234 -21.76 25.48 28.40
CA ALA A 234 -23.11 25.23 28.88
C ALA A 234 -24.16 25.86 27.96
N ASP A 235 -23.97 27.12 27.56
CA ASP A 235 -24.86 27.83 26.64
C ASP A 235 -24.88 27.22 25.24
N ASP A 236 -23.70 26.86 24.71
CA ASP A 236 -23.52 26.25 23.39
C ASP A 236 -24.20 24.87 23.31
N LEU A 237 -24.00 24.03 24.31
CA LEU A 237 -24.65 22.72 24.41
C LEU A 237 -26.16 22.83 24.65
N ALA A 238 -26.62 23.88 25.33
CA ALA A 238 -28.05 24.15 25.51
C ALA A 238 -28.70 24.63 24.21
N ALA A 239 -27.98 25.36 23.35
CA ALA A 239 -28.46 25.76 22.03
C ALA A 239 -28.49 24.59 21.02
N ASN A 240 -27.61 23.59 21.19
CA ASN A 240 -27.42 22.49 20.26
C ASN A 240 -27.99 21.14 20.74
N GLN A 241 -29.08 21.16 21.51
CA GLN A 241 -29.73 19.95 22.07
C GLN A 241 -30.23 18.96 21.00
N THR A 242 -30.46 19.41 19.77
CA THR A 242 -30.99 18.59 18.67
C THR A 242 -29.90 17.91 17.84
N ALA A 243 -28.62 18.17 18.15
CA ALA A 243 -27.50 17.51 17.49
C ALA A 243 -27.63 15.99 17.64
N ARG A 244 -27.50 15.26 16.53
CA ARG A 244 -27.56 13.79 16.54
C ARG A 244 -26.35 13.17 17.22
N TRP A 245 -25.25 13.91 17.27
CA TRP A 245 -24.02 13.55 17.97
C TRP A 245 -23.22 14.81 18.29
N THR A 246 -22.43 14.76 19.36
CA THR A 246 -21.48 15.82 19.73
C THR A 246 -20.05 15.28 19.69
N LEU A 247 -19.16 15.94 18.96
CA LEU A 247 -17.75 15.59 18.87
C LEU A 247 -16.93 16.67 19.57
N LEU A 248 -16.18 16.27 20.61
CA LEU A 248 -15.35 17.17 21.38
C LEU A 248 -13.88 16.97 21.01
N PHE A 249 -13.16 18.07 20.82
CA PHE A 249 -11.74 18.09 20.52
C PHE A 249 -11.05 19.02 21.51
N LEU A 250 -10.05 18.50 22.22
CA LEU A 250 -9.21 19.25 23.16
C LEU A 250 -7.83 18.62 23.22
N HIS A 251 -6.78 19.36 23.49
CA HIS A 251 -5.45 18.80 23.39
C HIS A 251 -5.11 17.82 24.54
N LYS A 252 -5.19 18.24 25.81
CA LYS A 252 -4.91 17.36 26.94
C LYS A 252 -6.10 16.47 27.29
N PRO A 253 -5.90 15.17 27.58
CA PRO A 253 -6.96 14.28 28.05
C PRO A 253 -7.37 14.60 29.51
N LEU A 254 -8.13 15.69 29.71
CA LEU A 254 -8.48 16.17 31.04
C LEU A 254 -9.30 15.14 31.86
N TRP A 255 -10.00 14.22 31.20
CA TRP A 255 -10.66 13.09 31.88
C TRP A 255 -9.68 12.18 32.64
N VAL A 256 -8.47 11.95 32.08
CA VAL A 256 -7.43 11.18 32.76
C VAL A 256 -6.93 11.92 34.00
N THR A 257 -6.83 13.25 33.91
CA THR A 257 -6.45 14.10 35.05
C THR A 257 -7.50 14.04 36.15
N ALA A 258 -8.78 14.25 35.82
CA ALA A 258 -9.88 14.16 36.77
C ALA A 258 -9.98 12.78 37.44
N GLU A 259 -9.82 11.70 36.67
CA GLU A 259 -9.81 10.32 37.20
C GLU A 259 -8.62 10.07 38.12
N HIS A 260 -7.44 10.60 37.78
CA HIS A 260 -6.26 10.50 38.62
C HIS A 260 -6.48 11.22 39.96
N ASP A 261 -6.98 12.45 39.93
CA ASP A 261 -7.29 13.22 41.13
C ASP A 261 -8.31 12.50 42.01
N GLN A 262 -9.38 12.00 41.42
CA GLN A 262 -10.42 11.26 42.13
C GLN A 262 -9.85 9.99 42.80
N ARG A 263 -8.99 9.24 42.11
CA ARG A 263 -8.32 8.04 42.68
C ARG A 263 -7.39 8.40 43.85
N ALA A 264 -6.81 9.60 43.83
CA ALA A 264 -5.99 10.13 44.91
C ALA A 264 -6.83 10.71 46.07
N GLY A 265 -8.16 10.76 45.95
CA GLY A 265 -9.06 11.37 46.94
C GLY A 265 -9.09 12.90 46.88
N ASN A 266 -8.61 13.49 45.79
CA ASN A 266 -8.62 14.93 45.55
C ASN A 266 -9.84 15.33 44.70
N PRO A 267 -10.31 16.58 44.82
CA PRO A 267 -11.26 17.13 43.85
C PRO A 267 -10.63 17.22 42.46
N ASP A 268 -11.46 17.18 41.43
CA ASP A 268 -11.03 17.36 40.03
C ASP A 268 -10.41 18.75 39.83
N SER A 269 -9.11 18.77 39.55
CA SER A 269 -8.36 20.01 39.31
C SER A 269 -8.49 20.56 37.90
N SER A 270 -9.09 19.80 36.97
CA SER A 270 -9.16 20.12 35.54
C SER A 270 -10.51 20.67 35.06
N ASN A 271 -11.52 20.63 35.92
CA ASN A 271 -12.93 20.91 35.60
C ASN A 271 -13.57 19.94 34.58
N TRP A 272 -12.92 18.83 34.21
CA TRP A 272 -13.49 17.87 33.27
C TRP A 272 -14.81 17.26 33.76
N ASN A 273 -14.97 17.01 35.07
CA ASN A 273 -16.21 16.48 35.62
C ASN A 273 -17.40 17.42 35.37
N GLN A 274 -17.18 18.74 35.32
CA GLN A 274 -18.23 19.69 34.96
C GLN A 274 -18.59 19.58 33.49
N VAL A 275 -17.59 19.43 32.60
CA VAL A 275 -17.84 19.14 31.18
C VAL A 275 -18.65 17.86 31.01
N ALA A 276 -18.29 16.79 31.72
CA ALA A 276 -19.02 15.53 31.69
C ALA A 276 -20.48 15.68 32.19
N ILE A 277 -20.72 16.48 33.23
CA ILE A 277 -22.07 16.81 33.70
C ILE A 277 -22.87 17.58 32.64
N LEU A 278 -22.25 18.58 31.99
CA LEU A 278 -22.88 19.37 30.93
C LEU A 278 -23.21 18.52 29.70
N LEU A 279 -22.38 17.51 29.39
CA LEU A 279 -22.67 16.53 28.35
C LEU A 279 -23.86 15.64 28.74
N GLY A 280 -23.90 15.17 29.98
CA GLY A 280 -24.97 14.30 30.48
C GLY A 280 -25.18 13.08 29.57
N ASP A 281 -26.43 12.77 29.26
CA ASP A 281 -26.79 11.59 28.48
C ASP A 281 -26.68 11.77 26.95
N ARG A 282 -26.26 12.95 26.46
CA ARG A 282 -26.22 13.18 25.00
C ARG A 282 -25.18 12.25 24.32
N PRO A 283 -25.43 11.77 23.08
CA PRO A 283 -24.44 11.00 22.33
C PRO A 283 -23.20 11.84 22.04
N HIS A 284 -22.02 11.37 22.46
CA HIS A 284 -20.79 12.10 22.24
C HIS A 284 -19.55 11.21 22.13
N THR A 285 -18.51 11.78 21.51
CA THR A 285 -17.17 11.21 21.38
C THR A 285 -16.14 12.30 21.61
N VAL A 286 -15.05 11.98 22.30
CA VAL A 286 -14.00 12.94 22.67
C VAL A 286 -12.67 12.54 22.04
N PHE A 287 -11.93 13.51 21.51
CA PHE A 287 -10.60 13.33 20.94
C PHE A 287 -9.59 14.25 21.63
N SER A 288 -8.44 13.68 22.02
CA SER A 288 -7.29 14.38 22.57
C SER A 288 -5.97 13.93 21.94
N GLY A 289 -4.90 14.67 22.21
CA GLY A 289 -3.51 14.35 21.85
C GLY A 289 -2.65 14.25 23.11
N HIS A 290 -1.53 14.99 23.13
CA HIS A 290 -0.65 15.28 24.25
C HIS A 290 0.26 14.14 24.71
N VAL A 291 -0.30 12.93 24.88
CA VAL A 291 0.43 11.81 25.50
C VAL A 291 1.32 11.07 24.49
N HIS A 292 1.17 11.38 23.20
CA HIS A 292 1.86 10.73 22.08
C HIS A 292 1.66 9.21 22.05
N HIS A 293 0.52 8.77 22.58
CA HIS A 293 0.16 7.37 22.77
C HIS A 293 -1.32 7.18 22.50
N TYR A 294 -1.62 6.37 21.49
CA TYR A 294 -2.98 6.04 21.11
C TYR A 294 -3.65 5.13 22.14
N VAL A 295 -4.75 5.60 22.74
CA VAL A 295 -5.63 4.81 23.60
C VAL A 295 -7.07 5.18 23.32
N GLN A 296 -7.93 4.17 23.10
CA GLN A 296 -9.38 4.34 23.14
C GLN A 296 -9.88 3.89 24.52
N TYR A 297 -10.68 4.75 25.14
CA TYR A 297 -11.29 4.57 26.44
C TYR A 297 -12.81 4.49 26.27
N ASP A 298 -13.43 3.56 26.98
CA ASP A 298 -14.88 3.59 27.23
C ASP A 298 -15.15 4.32 28.54
N ARG A 299 -16.03 5.32 28.50
CA ARG A 299 -16.54 6.05 29.67
C ARG A 299 -18.05 6.10 29.65
N ASN A 300 -18.67 5.13 30.33
CA ASN A 300 -20.12 5.00 30.41
C ASN A 300 -20.76 4.82 29.02
N GLY A 301 -20.17 3.98 28.17
CA GLY A 301 -20.66 3.75 26.81
C GLY A 301 -20.39 4.92 25.85
N ARG A 302 -19.36 5.72 26.15
CA ARG A 302 -18.89 6.84 25.33
C ARG A 302 -17.42 6.63 24.98
N ASP A 303 -17.08 6.87 23.72
CA ASP A 303 -15.72 6.70 23.22
C ASP A 303 -14.88 7.95 23.42
N TYR A 304 -13.71 7.76 24.00
CA TYR A 304 -12.72 8.80 24.26
C TYR A 304 -11.40 8.34 23.67
N TYR A 305 -10.78 9.15 22.83
CA TYR A 305 -9.55 8.82 22.13
C TYR A 305 -8.43 9.76 22.58
N SER A 306 -7.38 9.21 23.17
CA SER A 306 -6.06 9.85 23.16
C SER A 306 -5.38 9.40 21.88
N LEU A 307 -4.98 10.33 21.02
CA LEU A 307 -4.32 10.04 19.76
C LEU A 307 -2.82 9.82 19.98
N ALA A 308 -2.17 9.20 18.98
CA ALA A 308 -0.72 9.01 19.01
C ALA A 308 -0.03 10.30 18.58
N THR A 309 0.55 10.34 17.40
CA THR A 309 1.28 11.51 16.92
C THR A 309 1.22 11.65 15.41
N THR A 310 1.42 12.87 14.91
CA THR A 310 1.64 13.17 13.49
C THR A 310 3.00 13.86 13.32
N GLY A 311 4.04 13.25 13.89
CA GLY A 311 5.42 13.71 13.78
C GLY A 311 6.10 14.16 15.08
N GLY A 312 5.36 14.37 16.16
CA GLY A 312 5.92 14.56 17.50
C GLY A 312 6.80 13.42 17.99
N SER A 313 7.51 13.65 19.10
CA SER A 313 8.47 12.68 19.65
C SER A 313 7.78 11.40 20.09
N SER A 314 8.22 10.25 19.59
CA SER A 314 7.66 8.95 19.97
C SER A 314 8.72 7.88 19.87
N ALA A 315 8.61 6.84 20.71
CA ALA A 315 9.47 5.67 20.60
C ALA A 315 9.10 4.78 19.40
N LEU A 316 7.95 5.02 18.75
CA LEU A 316 7.48 4.32 17.54
C LEU A 316 7.54 2.79 17.66
N ARG A 317 7.18 2.26 18.83
CA ARG A 317 7.20 0.81 19.09
C ARG A 317 6.13 0.05 18.30
N GLY A 318 5.21 0.76 17.65
CA GLY A 318 4.21 0.23 16.74
C GLY A 318 2.83 0.10 17.36
N VAL A 319 1.89 -0.40 16.55
CA VAL A 319 0.44 -0.47 16.86
C VAL A 319 0.11 -1.09 18.22
N PRO A 320 0.72 -2.22 18.65
CA PRO A 320 0.40 -2.82 19.95
C PRO A 320 0.69 -1.93 21.16
N PHE A 321 1.54 -0.93 21.00
CA PHE A 321 1.95 0.00 22.05
C PHE A 321 1.30 1.37 21.89
N GLY A 322 0.36 1.56 20.97
CA GLY A 322 -0.23 2.89 20.74
C GLY A 322 0.77 3.93 20.21
N GLU A 323 1.97 3.53 19.79
CA GLU A 323 3.07 4.44 19.47
C GLU A 323 3.45 4.34 18.01
N PHE A 324 2.86 5.23 17.20
CA PHE A 324 2.99 5.25 15.76
C PHE A 324 2.55 6.61 15.21
N ASP A 325 3.00 6.94 14.00
CA ASP A 325 2.43 8.07 13.26
C ASP A 325 1.14 7.68 12.57
N HIS A 326 0.11 8.52 12.71
CA HIS A 326 -1.17 8.27 12.06
C HIS A 326 -1.94 9.52 11.68
N ILE A 327 -2.97 9.29 10.88
CA ILE A 327 -4.15 10.13 10.77
C ILE A 327 -5.31 9.32 11.35
N ALA A 328 -6.06 9.89 12.29
CA ALA A 328 -7.31 9.27 12.72
C ALA A 328 -8.42 9.62 11.71
N TRP A 329 -8.92 8.60 11.02
CA TRP A 329 -9.99 8.72 10.03
C TRP A 329 -11.33 8.42 10.71
N MET A 330 -12.19 9.42 10.82
CA MET A 330 -13.51 9.25 11.42
C MET A 330 -14.57 9.36 10.34
N THR A 331 -15.38 8.32 10.19
CA THR A 331 -16.60 8.36 9.37
C THR A 331 -17.80 8.43 10.28
N MET A 332 -18.59 9.49 10.13
CA MET A 332 -19.86 9.60 10.84
C MET A 332 -20.95 8.83 10.09
N GLU A 333 -21.51 7.80 10.73
CA GLU A 333 -22.67 7.05 10.24
C GLU A 333 -23.95 7.49 10.97
N GLN A 334 -25.09 6.86 10.69
CA GLN A 334 -26.34 7.16 11.40
C GLN A 334 -26.27 6.80 12.89
N ASP A 335 -25.60 5.70 13.22
CA ASP A 335 -25.52 5.14 14.58
C ASP A 335 -24.37 5.72 15.43
N GLY A 336 -23.50 6.53 14.83
CA GLY A 336 -22.38 7.17 15.51
C GLY A 336 -21.11 7.23 14.65
N PRO A 337 -20.00 7.73 15.22
CA PRO A 337 -18.71 7.77 14.55
C PRO A 337 -18.07 6.39 14.50
N ARG A 338 -17.40 6.10 13.38
CA ARG A 338 -16.48 4.97 13.21
C ARG A 338 -15.07 5.52 13.01
N VAL A 339 -14.18 5.22 13.93
CA VAL A 339 -12.78 5.70 13.91
C VAL A 339 -11.85 4.58 13.45
N ALA A 340 -10.98 4.89 12.49
CA ALA A 340 -9.90 4.03 12.03
C ALA A 340 -8.56 4.79 12.08
N ASN A 341 -7.50 4.12 12.51
CA ASN A 341 -6.16 4.70 12.48
C ASN A 341 -5.47 4.35 11.17
N LEU A 342 -5.16 5.37 10.37
CA LEU A 342 -4.44 5.19 9.12
C LEU A 342 -2.96 5.51 9.36
N LEU A 343 -2.12 4.48 9.30
CA LEU A 343 -0.67 4.67 9.30
C LEU A 343 -0.24 5.37 8.01
N LEU A 344 0.70 6.31 8.12
CA LEU A 344 1.11 7.13 6.97
C LEU A 344 1.71 6.30 5.83
N GLU A 345 2.43 5.21 6.16
CA GLU A 345 3.02 4.28 5.19
C GLU A 345 2.00 3.55 4.32
N GLY A 346 0.77 3.39 4.82
CA GLY A 346 -0.31 2.67 4.13
C GLY A 346 -1.08 3.52 3.11
N ILE A 347 -0.83 4.83 3.05
CA ILE A 347 -1.54 5.75 2.16
C ILE A 347 -0.60 6.15 1.02
N GLN A 348 -0.88 5.65 -0.18
CA GLN A 348 -0.05 5.80 -1.38
C GLN A 348 -0.84 6.47 -2.51
N PRO A 349 -0.19 7.24 -3.39
CA PRO A 349 -0.89 7.87 -4.51
C PRO A 349 -1.13 6.85 -5.62
N ALA A 350 -2.07 7.15 -6.52
CA ALA A 350 -2.41 6.26 -7.64
C ALA A 350 -1.21 5.95 -8.55
N ASN A 351 -0.25 6.88 -8.65
CA ASN A 351 0.96 6.76 -9.47
C ASN A 351 2.18 6.22 -8.70
N VAL A 352 1.99 5.56 -7.55
CA VAL A 352 3.09 4.91 -6.80
C VAL A 352 3.90 3.94 -7.68
N VAL A 353 3.23 3.31 -8.66
CA VAL A 353 3.87 2.58 -9.75
C VAL A 353 3.41 3.19 -11.07
N THR A 354 4.36 3.56 -11.93
CA THR A 354 4.13 4.14 -13.26
C THR A 354 4.56 3.15 -14.33
N GLU A 355 4.17 3.40 -15.59
CA GLU A 355 4.64 2.61 -16.73
C GLU A 355 6.18 2.54 -16.80
N SER A 356 6.85 3.66 -16.50
CA SER A 356 8.32 3.70 -16.45
C SER A 356 8.90 2.88 -15.30
N SER A 357 8.32 2.95 -14.10
CA SER A 357 8.87 2.21 -12.95
C SER A 357 8.66 0.71 -13.08
N ILE A 358 7.49 0.27 -13.61
CA ILE A 358 7.26 -1.15 -13.88
C ILE A 358 8.10 -1.67 -15.05
N ALA A 359 8.34 -0.87 -16.09
CA ALA A 359 9.24 -1.24 -17.19
C ALA A 359 10.68 -1.41 -16.70
N ARG A 360 11.15 -0.51 -15.83
CA ARG A 360 12.47 -0.63 -15.18
C ARG A 360 12.55 -1.91 -14.34
N PHE A 361 11.53 -2.22 -13.54
CA PHE A 361 11.51 -3.47 -12.75
C PHE A 361 11.50 -4.73 -13.63
N ARG A 362 10.74 -4.73 -14.73
CA ARG A 362 10.75 -5.84 -15.70
C ARG A 362 12.13 -6.00 -16.35
N THR A 363 12.78 -4.89 -16.71
CA THR A 363 14.15 -4.90 -17.26
C THR A 363 15.10 -5.51 -16.24
N PHE A 364 15.08 -5.06 -14.99
CA PHE A 364 15.87 -5.64 -13.90
C PHE A 364 15.71 -7.16 -13.77
N LEU A 365 14.47 -7.68 -13.83
CA LEU A 365 14.23 -9.12 -13.79
C LEU A 365 14.72 -9.88 -15.03
N GLN A 366 14.84 -9.23 -16.18
CA GLN A 366 15.28 -9.83 -17.44
C GLN A 366 16.80 -9.80 -17.64
N THR A 367 17.45 -8.75 -17.13
CA THR A 367 18.87 -8.46 -17.36
C THR A 367 19.78 -8.87 -16.21
N VAL A 368 19.23 -9.08 -15.02
CA VAL A 368 19.97 -9.71 -13.91
C VAL A 368 19.67 -11.20 -13.90
N ARG A 369 20.72 -12.02 -13.95
CA ARG A 369 20.61 -13.48 -13.98
C ARG A 369 21.41 -14.11 -12.85
N LEU A 370 20.80 -15.06 -12.18
CA LEU A 370 21.46 -15.95 -11.23
C LEU A 370 21.32 -17.37 -11.73
N GLU A 371 22.46 -18.01 -12.00
CA GLU A 371 22.55 -19.36 -12.54
C GLU A 371 23.26 -20.26 -11.53
N ILE A 372 22.77 -21.50 -11.39
CA ILE A 372 23.40 -22.54 -10.59
C ILE A 372 23.73 -23.70 -11.54
N GLU A 373 25.00 -24.05 -11.65
CA GLU A 373 25.40 -25.17 -12.49
C GLU A 373 24.90 -26.50 -11.89
N PRO A 374 24.29 -27.39 -12.69
CA PRO A 374 23.91 -28.71 -12.22
C PRO A 374 25.17 -29.53 -11.89
N ILE A 375 25.10 -30.29 -10.79
CA ILE A 375 26.13 -31.26 -10.41
C ILE A 375 25.74 -32.60 -11.01
N LEU A 376 26.46 -33.03 -12.06
CA LEU A 376 26.24 -34.31 -12.72
C LEU A 376 27.25 -35.36 -12.23
N ILE A 377 26.77 -36.52 -11.79
CA ILE A 377 27.60 -37.64 -11.31
C ILE A 377 27.36 -38.92 -12.10
N SER A 378 28.33 -39.84 -12.13
CA SER A 378 28.15 -41.14 -12.79
C SER A 378 27.48 -42.21 -11.91
N ASP A 379 27.55 -42.05 -10.59
CA ASP A 379 27.01 -42.98 -9.59
C ASP A 379 25.61 -42.57 -9.11
N ASP A 380 24.95 -43.43 -8.33
CA ASP A 380 23.64 -43.13 -7.73
C ASP A 380 23.74 -42.43 -6.35
N ALA A 381 24.96 -42.15 -5.87
CA ALA A 381 25.23 -41.48 -4.61
C ALA A 381 26.40 -40.50 -4.71
N ILE A 382 26.31 -39.40 -3.96
CA ILE A 382 27.34 -38.36 -3.89
C ILE A 382 27.89 -38.26 -2.47
N GLN A 383 29.22 -38.17 -2.35
CA GLN A 383 29.88 -37.90 -1.06
C GLN A 383 30.38 -36.46 -0.97
N SER A 384 30.84 -35.85 -2.06
CA SER A 384 31.25 -34.45 -2.09
C SER A 384 30.88 -33.82 -3.43
N GLY A 385 30.71 -32.50 -3.43
CA GLY A 385 30.33 -31.75 -4.63
C GLY A 385 30.69 -30.28 -4.54
N VAL A 386 30.65 -29.61 -5.69
CA VAL A 386 30.90 -28.17 -5.81
C VAL A 386 29.70 -27.52 -6.47
N ILE A 387 29.02 -26.65 -5.73
CA ILE A 387 27.93 -25.83 -6.24
C ILE A 387 28.56 -24.57 -6.83
N ARG A 388 28.44 -24.37 -8.14
CA ARG A 388 28.92 -23.15 -8.82
C ARG A 388 27.74 -22.25 -9.11
N ILE A 389 27.85 -21.01 -8.66
CA ILE A 389 26.80 -20.00 -8.76
C ILE A 389 27.36 -18.82 -9.52
N ARG A 390 26.63 -18.37 -10.54
CA ARG A 390 27.04 -17.23 -11.38
C ARG A 390 25.96 -16.16 -11.35
N LEU A 391 26.36 -14.94 -10.98
CA LEU A 391 25.57 -13.73 -11.14
C LEU A 391 26.05 -13.00 -12.40
N SER A 392 25.15 -12.69 -13.33
CA SER A 392 25.41 -11.81 -14.47
C SER A 392 24.48 -10.60 -14.37
N ASN A 393 25.03 -9.40 -14.54
CA ASN A 393 24.29 -8.15 -14.37
C ASN A 393 24.37 -7.27 -15.63
N ASP A 394 23.39 -7.40 -16.52
CA ASP A 394 23.22 -6.48 -17.66
C ASP A 394 22.27 -5.31 -17.32
N PHE A 395 21.89 -5.16 -16.05
CA PHE A 395 21.13 -4.00 -15.59
C PHE A 395 22.03 -2.77 -15.46
N ASP A 396 21.43 -1.58 -15.56
CA ASP A 396 22.14 -0.30 -15.58
C ASP A 396 22.68 0.13 -14.21
N GLN A 397 22.44 -0.65 -13.16
CA GLN A 397 22.90 -0.40 -11.80
C GLN A 397 23.67 -1.59 -11.23
N PRO A 398 24.59 -1.37 -10.27
CA PRO A 398 25.18 -2.45 -9.49
C PRO A 398 24.11 -3.25 -8.77
N VAL A 399 24.33 -4.56 -8.65
CA VAL A 399 23.41 -5.49 -8.01
C VAL A 399 24.15 -6.32 -6.98
N THR A 400 23.52 -6.50 -5.82
CA THR A 400 23.99 -7.42 -4.78
C THR A 400 22.99 -8.56 -4.60
N ILE A 401 23.51 -9.78 -4.46
CA ILE A 401 22.73 -10.97 -4.15
C ILE A 401 23.17 -11.53 -2.81
N ARG A 402 22.20 -11.87 -1.97
CA ARG A 402 22.38 -12.57 -0.71
C ARG A 402 21.44 -13.76 -0.62
N GLY A 403 21.95 -14.94 -0.30
CA GLY A 403 21.12 -16.14 -0.28
C GLY A 403 21.65 -17.28 0.58
N THR A 404 20.82 -18.29 0.74
CA THR A 404 21.10 -19.52 1.50
C THR A 404 20.57 -20.74 0.77
N ILE A 405 21.21 -21.88 1.01
CA ILE A 405 20.78 -23.18 0.49
C ILE A 405 19.93 -23.88 1.54
N ALA A 406 18.78 -24.38 1.12
CA ALA A 406 17.89 -25.23 1.91
C ALA A 406 17.76 -26.62 1.27
N GLY A 407 17.32 -27.61 2.06
CA GLY A 407 17.03 -28.96 1.56
C GLY A 407 18.23 -29.90 1.42
N LEU A 408 19.45 -29.46 1.77
CA LEU A 408 20.60 -30.36 1.86
C LEU A 408 20.45 -31.34 3.05
N PRO A 409 20.84 -32.62 2.91
CA PRO A 409 20.84 -33.57 4.01
C PRO A 409 21.80 -33.12 5.12
N LEU A 410 21.28 -32.75 6.30
CA LEU A 410 22.09 -32.14 7.37
C LEU A 410 22.99 -33.12 8.12
N VAL A 411 22.63 -34.41 8.17
CA VAL A 411 23.37 -35.40 8.95
C VAL A 411 24.70 -35.73 8.27
N GLY A 412 25.80 -35.29 8.89
CA GLY A 412 27.14 -35.55 8.40
C GLY A 412 27.59 -34.62 7.27
N LEU A 413 26.87 -33.52 7.01
CA LEU A 413 27.23 -32.48 6.06
C LEU A 413 28.29 -31.53 6.63
N SER A 414 29.32 -31.28 5.86
CA SER A 414 30.30 -30.21 6.03
C SER A 414 30.25 -29.30 4.81
N MET A 415 30.23 -27.98 5.01
CA MET A 415 30.25 -26.99 3.93
C MET A 415 31.26 -25.88 4.23
N GLU A 416 32.01 -25.46 3.22
CA GLU A 416 32.97 -24.36 3.34
C GLU A 416 32.28 -23.00 3.60
N SER A 417 31.11 -22.80 2.98
CA SER A 417 30.22 -21.68 3.24
C SER A 417 28.78 -22.14 3.04
N GLN A 418 27.86 -21.58 3.82
CA GLN A 418 26.41 -21.79 3.65
C GLN A 418 25.69 -20.54 3.15
N SER A 419 26.40 -19.39 3.06
CA SER A 419 25.86 -18.12 2.58
C SER A 419 26.46 -17.74 1.23
N LEU A 420 25.59 -17.26 0.35
CA LEU A 420 25.92 -16.63 -0.92
C LEU A 420 25.95 -15.11 -0.71
N GLU A 421 27.05 -14.47 -1.09
CA GLU A 421 27.12 -13.01 -1.17
C GLU A 421 27.93 -12.61 -2.41
N LEU A 422 27.23 -12.13 -3.44
CA LEU A 422 27.81 -11.70 -4.71
C LEU A 422 27.44 -10.24 -4.97
N SER A 423 28.34 -9.49 -5.60
CA SER A 423 28.05 -8.16 -6.12
C SER A 423 28.63 -8.01 -7.52
N ALA A 424 27.84 -7.50 -8.46
CA ALA A 424 28.24 -7.32 -9.86
C ALA A 424 27.87 -5.91 -10.32
N LYS A 425 28.82 -5.21 -10.96
CA LYS A 425 28.61 -3.94 -11.66
C LYS A 425 27.85 -4.15 -12.98
N PRO A 426 27.33 -3.09 -13.60
CA PRO A 426 26.74 -3.19 -14.94
C PRO A 426 27.71 -3.82 -15.95
N GLY A 427 27.23 -4.82 -16.70
CA GLY A 427 27.99 -5.62 -17.67
C GLY A 427 28.95 -6.64 -17.04
N GLU A 428 28.94 -6.82 -15.72
CA GLU A 428 29.83 -7.75 -15.02
C GLU A 428 29.14 -9.09 -14.76
N ALA A 429 29.94 -10.17 -14.83
CA ALA A 429 29.54 -11.49 -14.33
C ALA A 429 30.53 -11.97 -13.27
N VAL A 430 30.01 -12.38 -12.12
CA VAL A 430 30.79 -12.84 -10.95
C VAL A 430 30.29 -14.22 -10.54
N ALA A 431 31.22 -15.10 -10.16
CA ALA A 431 30.89 -16.44 -9.71
C ALA A 431 31.40 -16.71 -8.30
N GLN A 432 30.65 -17.51 -7.55
CA GLN A 432 31.07 -18.07 -6.26
C GLN A 432 30.90 -19.59 -6.30
N THR A 433 31.85 -20.30 -5.71
CA THR A 433 31.78 -21.75 -5.54
C THR A 433 31.60 -22.11 -4.09
N MET A 434 30.73 -23.06 -3.80
CA MET A 434 30.50 -23.60 -2.46
C MET A 434 30.77 -25.10 -2.49
N ARG A 435 31.73 -25.57 -1.70
CA ARG A 435 32.03 -27.00 -1.60
C ARG A 435 31.30 -27.62 -0.42
N PHE A 436 30.81 -28.83 -0.63
CA PHE A 436 30.22 -29.64 0.42
C PHE A 436 30.81 -31.05 0.43
N GLU A 437 30.81 -31.65 1.61
CA GLU A 437 31.24 -33.03 1.86
C GLU A 437 30.29 -33.69 2.86
N MET A 438 29.96 -34.95 2.59
CA MET A 438 29.17 -35.82 3.44
C MET A 438 30.07 -36.86 4.09
N LYS A 439 29.84 -37.14 5.37
CA LYS A 439 30.57 -38.18 6.11
C LYS A 439 30.44 -39.56 5.46
N GLN A 440 29.34 -39.83 4.75
CA GLN A 440 29.07 -41.05 3.99
C GLN A 440 28.36 -40.69 2.67
N PRO A 441 28.49 -41.49 1.60
CA PRO A 441 27.76 -41.27 0.35
C PRO A 441 26.24 -41.22 0.56
N VAL A 442 25.57 -40.24 -0.04
CA VAL A 442 24.11 -40.04 0.06
C VAL A 442 23.45 -40.22 -1.30
N GLN A 443 22.35 -40.98 -1.33
CA GLN A 443 21.56 -41.26 -2.53
C GLN A 443 20.95 -39.98 -3.12
N LEU A 444 20.94 -39.87 -4.46
CA LEU A 444 20.48 -38.67 -5.20
C LEU A 444 19.05 -38.23 -4.83
N ASP A 445 18.14 -39.16 -4.54
CA ASP A 445 16.75 -38.85 -4.17
C ASP A 445 16.62 -37.95 -2.93
N ARG A 446 17.64 -37.93 -2.07
CA ARG A 446 17.68 -37.06 -0.88
C ARG A 446 17.93 -35.59 -1.21
N PHE A 447 18.37 -35.27 -2.43
CA PHE A 447 18.69 -33.92 -2.87
C PHE A 447 17.58 -33.28 -3.72
N ARG A 448 16.49 -34.00 -4.04
CA ARG A 448 15.40 -33.52 -4.91
C ARG A 448 14.73 -32.22 -4.45
N ALA A 449 14.78 -31.94 -3.14
CA ALA A 449 14.20 -30.73 -2.55
C ALA A 449 15.25 -29.62 -2.29
N THR A 450 16.47 -29.75 -2.82
CA THR A 450 17.53 -28.78 -2.59
C THR A 450 17.28 -27.52 -3.41
N THR A 451 17.14 -26.39 -2.73
CA THR A 451 16.91 -25.09 -3.36
C THR A 451 17.85 -24.03 -2.80
N MET A 452 18.16 -23.04 -3.62
CA MET A 452 18.80 -21.80 -3.21
C MET A 452 17.73 -20.72 -3.16
N THR A 453 17.57 -20.07 -2.01
CA THR A 453 16.76 -18.84 -1.91
C THR A 453 17.70 -17.65 -1.85
N ALA A 454 17.52 -16.68 -2.73
CA ALA A 454 18.38 -15.52 -2.84
C ALA A 454 17.57 -14.22 -3.01
N THR A 455 17.85 -13.23 -2.17
CA THR A 455 17.44 -11.85 -2.39
C THR A 455 18.41 -11.19 -3.35
N VAL A 456 17.89 -10.62 -4.44
CA VAL A 456 18.61 -9.75 -5.36
C VAL A 456 18.16 -8.30 -5.15
N ALA A 457 19.10 -7.37 -5.07
CA ALA A 457 18.81 -5.95 -4.90
C ALA A 457 19.71 -5.08 -5.79
N SER A 458 19.11 -4.15 -6.54
CA SER A 458 19.86 -3.08 -7.22
C SER A 458 20.29 -2.02 -6.21
N GLN A 459 21.37 -1.30 -6.52
CA GLN A 459 21.88 -0.20 -5.71
C GLN A 459 21.53 1.15 -6.35
N GLY A 460 21.28 2.18 -5.55
CA GLY A 460 20.99 3.53 -6.04
C GLY A 460 19.92 4.25 -5.21
N THR A 461 19.35 5.31 -5.79
CA THR A 461 18.33 6.15 -5.15
C THR A 461 16.97 5.45 -5.02
N ASP A 462 16.64 4.55 -5.95
CA ASP A 462 15.40 3.75 -5.95
C ASP A 462 15.72 2.27 -6.17
N PRO A 463 16.24 1.58 -5.14
CA PRO A 463 16.68 0.19 -5.26
C PRO A 463 15.50 -0.72 -5.58
N LEU A 464 15.68 -1.60 -6.55
CA LEU A 464 14.74 -2.67 -6.86
C LEU A 464 15.14 -3.93 -6.12
N ARG A 465 14.17 -4.71 -5.64
CA ARG A 465 14.43 -5.95 -4.93
C ARG A 465 13.52 -7.06 -5.46
N ALA A 466 14.07 -8.26 -5.58
CA ALA A 466 13.33 -9.48 -5.83
C ALA A 466 13.89 -10.63 -4.99
N GLU A 467 13.09 -11.65 -4.76
CA GLU A 467 13.52 -12.92 -4.17
C GLU A 467 13.38 -14.02 -5.22
N TRP A 468 14.43 -14.83 -5.35
CA TRP A 468 14.50 -15.94 -6.29
C TRP A 468 14.71 -17.23 -5.53
N THR A 469 13.98 -18.27 -5.94
CA THR A 469 14.17 -19.64 -5.45
C THR A 469 14.54 -20.51 -6.64
N LEU A 470 15.79 -20.97 -6.68
CA LEU A 470 16.36 -21.76 -7.77
C LEU A 470 16.65 -23.18 -7.29
N PRO A 471 16.39 -24.23 -8.08
CA PRO A 471 16.78 -25.58 -7.71
C PRO A 471 18.31 -25.73 -7.75
N VAL A 472 18.87 -26.45 -6.78
CA VAL A 472 20.26 -26.94 -6.85
C VAL A 472 20.19 -28.37 -7.37
N VAL A 473 20.36 -28.51 -8.68
CA VAL A 473 20.20 -29.80 -9.37
C VAL A 473 21.45 -30.65 -9.13
N ILE A 474 21.26 -31.81 -8.50
CA ILE A 474 22.27 -32.86 -8.38
C ILE A 474 21.67 -34.12 -9.01
N ASP A 475 22.24 -34.57 -10.12
CA ASP A 475 21.64 -35.64 -10.92
C ASP A 475 22.70 -36.52 -11.61
N LYS A 476 22.24 -37.59 -12.26
CA LYS A 476 23.08 -38.57 -12.94
C LYS A 476 23.41 -38.15 -14.37
N GLN A 477 24.67 -38.30 -14.75
CA GLN A 477 25.11 -38.23 -16.13
C GLN A 477 24.83 -39.55 -16.84
N TYR A 478 24.19 -39.48 -18.01
CA TYR A 478 23.96 -40.65 -18.86
C TYR A 478 24.85 -40.59 -20.11
N PRO A 479 25.58 -41.66 -20.43
CA PRO A 479 26.31 -41.72 -21.69
C PRO A 479 25.31 -41.78 -22.85
N LEU A 480 25.45 -40.88 -23.81
CA LEU A 480 24.76 -40.98 -25.08
C LEU A 480 25.51 -41.99 -25.96
N HIS A 481 24.94 -43.18 -26.13
CA HIS A 481 25.47 -44.13 -27.11
C HIS A 481 25.01 -43.70 -28.51
N GLN A 482 25.93 -43.12 -29.30
CA GLN A 482 25.69 -42.94 -30.74
C GLN A 482 25.68 -44.32 -31.41
N GLN A 483 24.50 -44.82 -31.72
CA GLN A 483 24.28 -45.86 -32.71
C GLN A 483 23.71 -45.19 -33.96
N GLU A 484 24.17 -45.58 -35.15
CA GLU A 484 23.37 -45.36 -36.36
C GLU A 484 22.05 -46.10 -36.16
N VAL A 485 20.99 -45.35 -35.92
CA VAL A 485 19.64 -45.89 -35.87
C VAL A 485 19.15 -45.95 -37.31
N GLU A 486 19.21 -47.12 -37.95
CA GLU A 486 18.41 -47.36 -39.14
C GLU A 486 16.94 -47.41 -38.72
N ILE A 487 16.17 -46.39 -39.11
CA ILE A 487 14.71 -46.41 -38.96
C ILE A 487 14.16 -47.32 -40.06
N GLY A 488 14.19 -48.63 -39.79
CA GLY A 488 13.68 -49.68 -40.69
C GLY A 488 12.16 -49.84 -40.66
N GLY A 489 11.40 -48.76 -40.57
CA GLY A 489 9.93 -48.80 -40.49
C GLY A 489 9.26 -47.74 -41.37
N ASP A 490 8.12 -48.09 -41.96
CA ASP A 490 7.25 -47.13 -42.64
C ASP A 490 6.74 -46.11 -41.61
N LEU A 491 7.17 -44.85 -41.75
CA LEU A 491 6.78 -43.75 -40.86
C LEU A 491 5.27 -43.46 -40.90
N GLN A 492 4.52 -44.01 -41.86
CA GLN A 492 3.05 -43.94 -41.89
C GLN A 492 2.37 -44.85 -40.86
N GLU A 493 3.07 -45.82 -40.26
CA GLU A 493 2.53 -46.67 -39.20
C GLU A 493 2.50 -45.97 -37.82
N TRP A 494 3.17 -44.83 -37.68
CA TRP A 494 3.29 -44.06 -36.44
C TRP A 494 2.34 -42.87 -36.45
N THR A 495 1.04 -43.12 -36.61
CA THR A 495 0.04 -42.04 -36.68
C THR A 495 -0.21 -41.34 -35.34
N GLU A 496 0.14 -41.95 -34.21
CA GLU A 496 0.24 -41.24 -32.92
C GLU A 496 1.39 -41.77 -32.05
N PRO A 497 2.13 -40.89 -31.34
CA PRO A 497 3.20 -41.30 -30.44
C PRO A 497 2.62 -42.03 -29.23
N TRP A 498 2.91 -43.32 -29.11
CA TRP A 498 2.54 -44.20 -27.99
C TRP A 498 3.23 -43.86 -26.66
N TRP A 499 4.06 -42.82 -26.65
CA TRP A 499 4.57 -42.18 -25.44
C TRP A 499 4.50 -40.67 -25.56
N SER A 500 3.63 -40.06 -24.77
CA SER A 500 3.74 -38.65 -24.37
C SER A 500 4.29 -38.60 -22.95
N THR A 501 5.24 -37.71 -22.68
CA THR A 501 5.53 -37.33 -21.29
C THR A 501 4.28 -36.64 -20.71
N PRO A 502 3.84 -36.96 -19.48
CA PRO A 502 2.68 -36.30 -18.88
C PRO A 502 2.85 -34.79 -18.77
N ASP A 503 4.11 -34.36 -18.62
CA ASP A 503 4.52 -32.98 -18.52
C ASP A 503 5.34 -32.58 -19.75
N LYS A 504 5.15 -31.36 -20.24
CA LYS A 504 6.02 -30.79 -21.27
C LYS A 504 7.45 -30.70 -20.70
N PRO A 505 8.51 -31.04 -21.47
CA PRO A 505 9.88 -30.87 -21.00
C PRO A 505 10.11 -29.41 -20.60
N GLU A 506 10.73 -29.21 -19.44
CA GLU A 506 11.08 -27.89 -18.95
C GLU A 506 12.31 -27.40 -19.72
N LEU A 507 12.10 -26.44 -20.63
CA LEU A 507 13.17 -25.78 -21.36
C LEU A 507 13.80 -24.73 -20.43
N SER A 508 15.02 -24.99 -19.96
CA SER A 508 15.80 -23.99 -19.24
C SER A 508 16.64 -23.18 -20.23
N GLY A 509 16.59 -21.85 -20.13
CA GLY A 509 17.24 -20.91 -21.05
C GLY A 509 16.34 -19.71 -21.40
N ALA A 510 16.89 -18.69 -22.07
CA ALA A 510 16.11 -17.54 -22.52
C ALA A 510 15.26 -17.89 -23.77
N ILE A 511 14.15 -18.61 -23.56
CA ILE A 511 13.22 -19.10 -24.60
C ILE A 511 12.73 -17.97 -25.53
N GLN A 512 12.70 -16.73 -25.02
CA GLN A 512 12.31 -15.51 -25.75
C GLN A 512 13.22 -15.20 -26.96
N ASN A 513 14.45 -15.77 -26.99
CA ASN A 513 15.45 -15.49 -28.02
C ASN A 513 15.45 -16.55 -29.13
N TRP A 514 14.59 -17.57 -29.07
CA TRP A 514 14.50 -18.62 -30.07
C TRP A 514 13.58 -18.11 -31.17
N THR A 515 14.15 -17.79 -32.32
CA THR A 515 13.45 -17.12 -33.41
C THR A 515 13.39 -17.96 -34.68
N THR A 516 14.08 -19.10 -34.73
CA THR A 516 14.22 -19.91 -35.94
C THR A 516 14.17 -21.41 -35.66
N THR A 517 13.85 -22.21 -36.69
CA THR A 517 13.87 -23.68 -36.64
C THR A 517 15.28 -24.27 -36.54
N THR A 518 16.31 -23.45 -36.76
CA THR A 518 17.73 -23.82 -36.62
C THR A 518 18.25 -23.70 -35.19
N ASP A 519 17.51 -23.05 -34.28
CA ASP A 519 17.89 -22.96 -32.86
C ASP A 519 17.82 -24.34 -32.15
N CYS A 520 17.24 -25.34 -32.81
CA CYS A 520 17.17 -26.74 -32.38
C CYS A 520 17.85 -27.74 -33.34
N SER A 521 18.60 -27.29 -34.36
CA SER A 521 19.21 -28.21 -35.33
C SER A 521 20.59 -28.68 -34.87
N LEU A 522 20.71 -29.98 -34.62
CA LEU A 522 21.98 -30.67 -34.38
C LEU A 522 22.57 -31.06 -35.75
N GLU A 523 23.55 -30.30 -36.26
CA GLU A 523 24.30 -30.71 -37.45
C GLU A 523 25.47 -31.62 -37.05
N LEU A 524 25.52 -32.81 -37.65
CA LEU A 524 26.55 -33.82 -37.46
C LEU A 524 27.59 -33.70 -38.59
N SER A 525 28.87 -33.49 -38.22
CA SER A 525 30.02 -33.58 -39.15
C SER A 525 30.71 -34.93 -39.05
#